data_AF-A0A644V1P6-F1
#
_entry.id   AF-A0A644V1P6-F1
#
_cell.length_a   1.000
_cell.length_b   1.000
_cell.length_c   1.000
_cell.angle_alpha   90.00
_cell.angle_beta   90.00
_cell.angle_gamma   90.00
#
_symmetry.space_group_name_H-M   'P 1'
#
loop_
_entity.id
_entity.type
_entity.pdbx_description
1 polymer ?
#
loop_
_entity_poly.entity_id
_entity_poly.type
_entity_poly.pdbx_seq_one_letter_code
_entity_poly.pdbx_strand_id
1 'polypeptide(L)'
;MKKLRTAFVLAVSIALAIPVSAQTGNLKDVRKNVPATKKLTEVQKDTPATGKSSETKTGSTATPQPGGKKVLFVSNVSGSNRNDGSKSAPFKNIDKAINVAQPGTEIWIAGGVYMGTLNVGFIESDKPVKLYGSFDEEFGVQNLALHPTVIQPDNESARSTRKAVLKFTRDVAGTVIDHIVFDGGERNAYHPTDGIVDGIEGGRLMPPTEKPKDKNPTVGEPLLQFVSATTGGDVTIQNCVFTNGASFALQAGHRSGKFTVRNNVFAGNKMAAVEIYGTCASTGGPNTMSNCGEVEIANNTILFTWSRLADFLDMGYGIRIMTRCSYNIHHNIVGASILAGVDHTRFNKDEWIKVDNNIFFVNKDKDFHYSPASNTRLRIDASDFGDLEIASVEGNKNEIPEGLKVNKAYLEGYLNARYSEQTDFDRNSPANQWRAALGMNMQGTMKSSVTMFANKYPWRDAISLFGNVSGYGAQ
;
A
#
# COMPACT_ATOMS: atom_id res chain seq x y z
N MET A 1 53.20 38.43 28.69
CA MET A 1 53.60 37.63 29.87
C MET A 1 52.44 36.73 30.28
N LYS A 2 52.81 35.53 30.74
CA LYS A 2 52.07 34.34 31.18
C LYS A 2 50.77 34.52 32.00
N LYS A 3 49.81 33.60 31.70
CA LYS A 3 48.99 32.74 32.60
C LYS A 3 47.87 33.44 33.43
N LEU A 4 46.71 32.86 33.75
CA LEU A 4 46.28 31.46 33.91
C LEU A 4 44.72 31.33 33.99
N ARG A 5 44.15 30.26 33.40
CA ARG A 5 43.00 29.37 33.77
C ARG A 5 41.75 29.96 34.47
N THR A 6 40.53 29.57 34.12
CA THR A 6 39.95 28.25 34.45
C THR A 6 38.70 27.95 33.61
N ALA A 7 38.58 26.70 33.15
CA ALA A 7 37.44 26.15 32.42
C ALA A 7 36.39 25.58 33.39
N PHE A 8 35.11 25.70 33.03
CA PHE A 8 34.04 24.85 33.56
C PHE A 8 33.15 24.41 32.41
N VAL A 9 33.23 23.12 32.09
CA VAL A 9 32.36 22.41 31.16
C VAL A 9 31.26 21.78 32.00
N LEU A 10 30.00 22.07 31.70
CA LEU A 10 28.87 21.31 32.22
C LEU A 10 28.11 20.69 31.03
N ALA A 11 28.42 19.43 30.76
CA ALA A 11 27.62 18.57 29.89
C ALA A 11 26.47 18.00 30.73
N VAL A 12 25.23 18.33 30.36
CA VAL A 12 24.04 17.72 30.93
C VAL A 12 23.51 16.69 29.93
N SER A 13 23.88 15.44 30.16
CA SER A 13 23.29 14.27 29.53
C SER A 13 22.04 13.88 30.32
N ILE A 14 20.84 14.10 29.76
CA ILE A 14 19.61 13.47 30.28
C ILE A 14 19.29 12.29 29.37
N ALA A 15 19.66 11.11 29.83
CA ALA A 15 19.14 9.84 29.33
C ALA A 15 17.76 9.60 29.95
N LEU A 16 16.71 9.68 29.13
CA LEU A 16 15.40 9.13 29.49
C LEU A 16 15.29 7.73 28.89
N ALA A 17 15.43 6.74 29.76
CA ALA A 17 15.21 5.34 29.46
C ALA A 17 13.73 5.08 29.13
N ILE A 18 13.47 4.49 27.96
CA ILE A 18 12.19 3.86 27.63
C ILE A 18 12.43 2.35 27.75
N PRO A 19 11.69 1.60 28.59
CA PRO A 19 11.82 0.16 28.60
C PRO A 19 11.08 -0.44 27.40
N VAL A 20 11.87 -0.95 26.45
CA VAL A 20 11.47 -2.06 25.58
C VAL A 20 12.03 -3.32 26.21
N SER A 21 11.18 -4.27 26.56
CA SER A 21 11.29 -5.68 26.13
C SER A 21 10.37 -6.58 26.95
N ALA A 22 9.48 -7.28 26.25
CA ALA A 22 9.06 -8.60 26.65
C ALA A 22 10.23 -9.57 26.42
N GLN A 23 10.58 -10.35 27.44
CA GLN A 23 11.38 -11.57 27.27
C GLN A 23 10.69 -12.72 28.01
N THR A 24 10.14 -13.61 27.19
CA THR A 24 10.01 -15.05 27.37
C THR A 24 10.55 -15.63 28.68
N GLY A 25 9.63 -16.05 29.56
CA GLY A 25 9.91 -16.91 30.71
C GLY A 25 9.63 -18.38 30.40
N ASN A 26 10.59 -19.22 30.77
CA ASN A 26 10.60 -20.68 30.71
C ASN A 26 9.25 -21.35 31.07
N LEU A 27 8.75 -22.24 30.19
CA LEU A 27 7.84 -23.31 30.59
C LEU A 27 8.64 -24.56 30.95
N LYS A 28 9.01 -24.66 32.23
CA LYS A 28 9.20 -25.93 32.93
C LYS A 28 8.50 -25.83 34.28
N ASP A 29 7.78 -26.89 34.61
CA ASP A 29 7.18 -27.20 35.91
C ASP A 29 5.92 -26.44 36.35
N VAL A 30 4.75 -26.89 35.87
CA VAL A 30 3.57 -27.08 36.75
C VAL A 30 2.83 -28.35 36.34
N ARG A 31 3.23 -29.48 36.93
CA ARG A 31 2.33 -30.63 37.18
C ARG A 31 1.73 -30.42 38.57
N LYS A 32 0.39 -30.43 38.67
CA LYS A 32 -0.43 -31.11 39.70
C LYS A 32 -1.80 -30.43 39.82
N ASN A 33 -2.84 -31.10 39.33
CA ASN A 33 -3.97 -31.60 40.13
C ASN A 33 -5.15 -31.95 39.22
N VAL A 34 -5.26 -33.23 38.92
CA VAL A 34 -6.48 -33.91 38.48
C VAL A 34 -6.94 -34.76 39.66
N PRO A 35 -8.23 -34.78 40.03
CA PRO A 35 -8.83 -35.93 40.68
C PRO A 35 -9.42 -36.89 39.64
N ALA A 36 -9.03 -38.15 39.79
CA ALA A 36 -9.44 -39.35 39.08
C ALA A 36 -10.98 -39.54 39.02
N THR A 37 -11.61 -40.45 38.27
CA THR A 37 -11.29 -41.86 37.94
C THR A 37 -12.39 -42.31 36.96
N LYS A 38 -12.11 -43.15 35.96
CA LYS A 38 -12.46 -44.59 35.95
C LYS A 38 -11.72 -45.33 34.82
N LYS A 39 -11.19 -46.49 35.22
CA LYS A 39 -10.36 -47.50 34.55
C LYS A 39 -11.10 -48.26 33.42
N LEU A 40 -10.43 -48.58 32.30
CA LEU A 40 -9.78 -49.88 31.87
C LEU A 40 -10.78 -51.04 31.72
N THR A 41 -10.76 -51.85 30.65
CA THR A 41 -9.69 -52.78 30.19
C THR A 41 -9.95 -53.21 28.73
N GLU A 42 -8.95 -53.21 27.83
CA GLU A 42 -8.12 -54.36 27.38
C GLU A 42 -8.88 -55.58 26.84
N VAL A 43 -8.56 -56.04 25.62
CA VAL A 43 -7.83 -57.31 25.33
C VAL A 43 -7.59 -57.44 23.82
N GLN A 44 -6.34 -57.74 23.47
CA GLN A 44 -5.85 -58.20 22.18
C GLN A 44 -5.80 -59.74 22.20
N LYS A 45 -6.17 -60.43 21.10
CA LYS A 45 -5.83 -61.85 20.89
C LYS A 45 -5.82 -62.24 19.41
N ASP A 46 -4.78 -62.99 19.05
CA ASP A 46 -4.38 -63.49 17.73
C ASP A 46 -5.19 -64.72 17.21
N THR A 47 -5.47 -64.71 15.87
CA THR A 47 -5.23 -65.73 14.80
C THR A 47 -5.83 -67.17 14.94
N PRO A 48 -6.33 -67.92 13.88
CA PRO A 48 -5.78 -68.08 12.51
C PRO A 48 -6.69 -68.31 11.26
N ALA A 49 -6.09 -67.98 10.11
CA ALA A 49 -6.10 -68.53 8.73
C ALA A 49 -7.28 -69.32 8.09
N THR A 50 -7.66 -68.88 6.88
CA THR A 50 -7.87 -69.64 5.60
C THR A 50 -8.36 -68.58 4.57
N GLY A 51 -7.91 -68.41 3.33
CA GLY A 51 -7.09 -69.17 2.40
C GLY A 51 -7.75 -69.11 1.01
N LYS A 52 -7.33 -68.18 0.11
CA LYS A 52 -7.14 -68.40 -1.35
C LYS A 52 -6.79 -67.11 -2.14
N SER A 53 -5.67 -67.18 -2.85
CA SER A 53 -5.35 -66.72 -4.22
C SER A 53 -6.06 -65.48 -4.79
N SER A 54 -5.46 -64.54 -5.52
CA SER A 54 -4.14 -64.33 -6.11
C SER A 54 -4.32 -63.10 -7.00
N GLU A 55 -3.43 -62.11 -6.93
CA GLU A 55 -2.82 -61.48 -8.13
C GLU A 55 -1.90 -60.35 -7.69
N THR A 56 -0.62 -60.57 -7.96
CA THR A 56 0.47 -59.63 -7.80
C THR A 56 0.39 -58.58 -8.89
N LYS A 57 0.26 -57.30 -8.56
CA LYS A 57 0.82 -56.21 -9.37
C LYS A 57 1.71 -55.32 -8.50
N THR A 58 3.00 -55.50 -8.77
CA THR A 58 4.14 -54.72 -8.32
C THR A 58 3.91 -53.22 -8.50
N GLY A 59 4.28 -52.47 -7.47
CA GLY A 59 4.21 -51.02 -7.44
C GLY A 59 5.07 -50.38 -8.53
N SER A 60 4.47 -49.44 -9.25
CA SER A 60 5.19 -48.38 -9.93
C SER A 60 5.19 -47.17 -9.00
N THR A 61 6.34 -46.91 -8.38
CA THR A 61 6.69 -45.60 -7.84
C THR A 61 6.67 -44.60 -9.00
N ALA A 62 5.56 -43.88 -9.13
CA ALA A 62 5.46 -42.76 -10.03
C ALA A 62 6.35 -41.63 -9.52
N THR A 63 7.46 -41.41 -10.24
CA THR A 63 8.28 -40.21 -10.16
C THR A 63 7.38 -38.98 -10.40
N PRO A 64 7.48 -37.89 -9.62
CA PRO A 64 6.72 -36.67 -9.90
C PRO A 64 7.18 -36.13 -11.25
N GLN A 65 6.28 -36.15 -12.23
CA GLN A 65 6.45 -35.46 -13.50
C GLN A 65 6.51 -33.94 -13.21
N PRO A 66 7.39 -33.15 -13.88
CA PRO A 66 7.43 -31.71 -13.69
C PRO A 66 6.05 -31.14 -14.03
N GLY A 67 5.36 -30.61 -13.03
CA GLY A 67 3.99 -30.13 -13.18
C GLY A 67 3.92 -29.04 -14.25
N GLY A 68 3.13 -29.27 -15.29
CA GLY A 68 2.73 -28.21 -16.21
C GLY A 68 2.15 -27.03 -15.41
N LYS A 69 2.37 -25.80 -15.88
CA LYS A 69 1.83 -24.59 -15.28
C LYS A 69 0.33 -24.78 -14.99
N LYS A 70 -0.04 -24.88 -13.72
CA LYS A 70 -1.44 -25.00 -13.31
C LYS A 70 -2.04 -23.59 -13.27
N VAL A 71 -3.08 -23.37 -14.07
CA VAL A 71 -3.90 -22.16 -14.03
C VAL A 71 -5.14 -22.45 -13.20
N LEU A 72 -5.48 -21.54 -12.29
CA LEU A 72 -6.75 -21.54 -11.57
C LEU A 72 -7.63 -20.39 -12.07
N PHE A 73 -8.93 -20.63 -12.16
CA PHE A 73 -9.89 -19.68 -12.69
C PHE A 73 -10.81 -19.17 -11.58
N VAL A 74 -11.11 -17.88 -11.61
CA VAL A 74 -11.98 -17.20 -10.64
C VAL A 74 -13.05 -16.40 -11.38
N SER A 75 -14.31 -16.62 -11.05
CA SER A 75 -15.44 -15.80 -11.50
C SER A 75 -16.45 -15.66 -10.36
N ASN A 76 -16.85 -14.43 -10.03
CA ASN A 76 -17.89 -14.19 -9.03
C ASN A 76 -19.31 -14.48 -9.56
N VAL A 77 -19.48 -14.63 -10.89
CA VAL A 77 -20.75 -14.92 -11.57
C VAL A 77 -20.96 -16.42 -11.70
N SER A 78 -20.00 -17.13 -12.31
CA SER A 78 -20.11 -18.56 -12.65
C SER A 78 -19.42 -19.48 -11.63
N GLY A 79 -18.64 -18.93 -10.70
CA GLY A 79 -17.83 -19.69 -9.77
C GLY A 79 -18.50 -20.09 -8.46
N SER A 80 -17.93 -21.12 -7.83
CA SER A 80 -18.26 -21.57 -6.49
C SER A 80 -16.99 -21.93 -5.74
N ASN A 81 -16.89 -21.55 -4.46
CA ASN A 81 -15.73 -21.92 -3.64
C ASN A 81 -15.66 -23.43 -3.32
N ARG A 82 -16.67 -24.21 -3.73
CA ARG A 82 -16.66 -25.68 -3.68
C ARG A 82 -16.06 -26.32 -4.95
N ASN A 83 -15.86 -25.55 -6.01
CA ASN A 83 -15.30 -26.06 -7.26
C ASN A 83 -13.80 -26.37 -7.12
N ASP A 84 -13.18 -26.93 -8.16
CA ASP A 84 -11.76 -27.27 -8.20
C ASP A 84 -10.86 -26.16 -8.76
N GLY A 85 -11.46 -25.09 -9.30
CA GLY A 85 -10.77 -23.96 -9.91
C GLY A 85 -10.36 -24.20 -11.36
N SER A 86 -10.88 -25.24 -12.01
CA SER A 86 -10.75 -25.45 -13.45
C SER A 86 -11.55 -24.38 -14.22
N LYS A 87 -11.27 -24.23 -15.52
CA LYS A 87 -11.98 -23.27 -16.37
C LYS A 87 -13.49 -23.53 -16.43
N SER A 88 -13.90 -24.80 -16.44
CA SER A 88 -15.31 -25.21 -16.44
C SER A 88 -15.98 -25.14 -15.05
N ALA A 89 -15.18 -25.05 -13.98
CA ALA A 89 -15.67 -24.95 -12.61
C ALA A 89 -14.77 -23.98 -11.82
N PRO A 90 -14.87 -22.66 -12.07
CA PRO A 90 -14.01 -21.67 -11.44
C PRO A 90 -14.34 -21.50 -9.96
N PHE A 91 -13.38 -21.00 -9.17
CA PHE A 91 -13.65 -20.53 -7.81
C PHE A 91 -14.48 -19.25 -7.84
N LYS A 92 -15.22 -18.97 -6.76
CA LYS A 92 -15.97 -17.71 -6.63
C LYS A 92 -15.10 -16.55 -6.18
N ASN A 93 -14.19 -16.80 -5.23
CA ASN A 93 -13.39 -15.77 -4.59
C ASN A 93 -11.88 -15.96 -4.82
N ILE A 94 -11.17 -14.83 -4.93
CA ILE A 94 -9.72 -14.77 -5.18
C ILE A 94 -8.93 -15.39 -4.02
N ASP A 95 -9.29 -15.10 -2.78
CA ASP A 95 -8.67 -15.66 -1.58
C ASP A 95 -8.82 -17.18 -1.50
N LYS A 96 -9.94 -17.74 -1.99
CA LYS A 96 -10.09 -19.19 -2.13
C LYS A 96 -9.08 -19.78 -3.11
N ALA A 97 -8.88 -19.14 -4.26
CA ALA A 97 -7.88 -19.57 -5.25
C ALA A 97 -6.45 -19.47 -4.70
N ILE A 98 -6.11 -18.37 -4.01
CA ILE A 98 -4.81 -18.19 -3.33
C ILE A 98 -4.57 -19.32 -2.32
N ASN A 99 -5.57 -19.66 -1.51
CA ASN A 99 -5.44 -20.69 -0.48
C ASN A 99 -5.04 -22.05 -1.07
N VAL A 100 -5.61 -22.43 -2.23
CA VAL A 100 -5.30 -23.72 -2.88
C VAL A 100 -4.10 -23.66 -3.82
N ALA A 101 -3.68 -22.46 -4.22
CA ALA A 101 -2.56 -22.26 -5.14
C ALA A 101 -1.26 -22.82 -4.56
N GLN A 102 -0.52 -23.51 -5.43
CA GLN A 102 0.87 -23.91 -5.18
C GLN A 102 1.81 -22.80 -5.68
N PRO A 103 3.05 -22.71 -5.20
CA PRO A 103 4.02 -21.72 -5.70
C PRO A 103 4.11 -21.74 -7.23
N GLY A 104 4.05 -20.56 -7.86
CA GLY A 104 4.10 -20.42 -9.32
C GLY A 104 2.78 -20.62 -10.06
N THR A 105 1.67 -20.93 -9.37
CA THR A 105 0.32 -21.00 -9.95
C THR A 105 -0.11 -19.64 -10.50
N GLU A 106 -0.67 -19.65 -11.69
CA GLU A 106 -1.34 -18.48 -12.29
C GLU A 106 -2.82 -18.52 -11.91
N ILE A 107 -3.39 -17.38 -11.51
CA ILE A 107 -4.80 -17.23 -11.15
C ILE A 107 -5.40 -16.20 -12.11
N TRP A 108 -6.28 -16.67 -13.00
CA TRP A 108 -6.97 -15.84 -13.99
C TRP A 108 -8.35 -15.48 -13.43
N ILE A 109 -8.65 -14.19 -13.41
CA ILE A 109 -9.82 -13.64 -12.71
C ILE A 109 -10.70 -12.92 -13.73
N ALA A 110 -11.96 -13.35 -13.84
CA ALA A 110 -12.95 -12.71 -14.67
C ALA A 110 -13.31 -11.32 -14.13
N GLY A 111 -13.78 -10.44 -15.01
CA GLY A 111 -14.28 -9.13 -14.66
C GLY A 111 -15.41 -9.19 -13.63
N GLY A 112 -15.45 -8.22 -12.73
CA GLY A 112 -16.42 -8.19 -11.64
C GLY A 112 -15.88 -7.53 -10.38
N VAL A 113 -16.77 -7.32 -9.40
CA VAL A 113 -16.43 -6.76 -8.09
C VAL A 113 -16.13 -7.89 -7.10
N TYR A 114 -14.97 -7.81 -6.45
CA TYR A 114 -14.46 -8.78 -5.48
C TYR A 114 -14.13 -8.11 -4.15
N MET A 115 -14.47 -8.78 -3.06
CA MET A 115 -14.40 -8.21 -1.70
C MET A 115 -13.77 -9.18 -0.68
N GLY A 116 -13.18 -10.27 -1.15
CA GLY A 116 -12.82 -11.42 -0.32
C GLY A 116 -14.00 -12.34 -0.02
N THR A 117 -13.73 -13.53 0.52
CA THR A 117 -14.77 -14.50 0.90
C THR A 117 -15.70 -13.90 1.95
N LEU A 118 -17.02 -14.06 1.77
CA LEU A 118 -18.05 -13.49 2.66
C LEU A 118 -18.01 -11.96 2.77
N ASN A 119 -17.45 -11.26 1.78
CA ASN A 119 -17.34 -9.80 1.74
C ASN A 119 -16.59 -9.22 2.95
N VAL A 120 -15.60 -9.94 3.46
CA VAL A 120 -14.79 -9.50 4.61
C VAL A 120 -13.94 -8.26 4.33
N GLY A 121 -13.85 -7.79 3.08
CA GLY A 121 -13.22 -6.52 2.71
C GLY A 121 -11.70 -6.52 2.66
N PHE A 122 -11.07 -7.70 2.65
CA PHE A 122 -9.64 -7.87 2.43
C PHE A 122 -9.32 -9.24 1.82
N ILE A 123 -8.16 -9.33 1.19
CA ILE A 123 -7.53 -10.57 0.70
C ILE A 123 -6.12 -10.63 1.28
N GLU A 124 -5.68 -11.83 1.69
CA GLU A 124 -4.36 -12.04 2.27
C GLU A 124 -3.67 -13.22 1.58
N SER A 125 -2.37 -13.08 1.30
CA SER A 125 -1.52 -14.15 0.81
C SER A 125 -0.26 -14.27 1.67
N ASP A 126 0.09 -15.50 2.04
CA ASP A 126 1.34 -15.84 2.71
C ASP A 126 2.37 -16.48 1.76
N LYS A 127 2.06 -16.49 0.46
CA LYS A 127 2.86 -17.13 -0.58
C LYS A 127 2.84 -16.33 -1.89
N PRO A 128 3.82 -16.54 -2.78
CA PRO A 128 3.85 -15.86 -4.05
C PRO A 128 2.72 -16.36 -4.95
N VAL A 129 2.01 -15.43 -5.57
CA VAL A 129 0.92 -15.72 -6.51
C VAL A 129 1.03 -14.83 -7.73
N LYS A 130 0.51 -15.31 -8.86
CA LYS A 130 0.41 -14.54 -10.09
C LYS A 130 -1.06 -14.29 -10.39
N LEU A 131 -1.53 -13.10 -10.07
CA LEU A 131 -2.92 -12.68 -10.24
C LEU A 131 -3.04 -11.92 -11.56
N TYR A 132 -3.84 -12.46 -12.48
CA TYR A 132 -4.16 -11.84 -13.76
C TYR A 132 -5.65 -11.54 -13.79
N GLY A 133 -5.99 -10.27 -13.63
CA GLY A 133 -7.36 -9.80 -13.64
C GLY A 133 -7.85 -9.43 -15.03
N SER A 134 -9.12 -9.09 -15.04
CA SER A 134 -9.87 -8.50 -16.14
C SER A 134 -10.03 -9.38 -17.38
N PHE A 135 -10.28 -10.66 -17.17
CA PHE A 135 -10.73 -11.56 -18.24
C PHE A 135 -12.23 -11.43 -18.49
N ASP A 136 -12.68 -11.73 -19.71
CA ASP A 136 -14.06 -12.13 -19.96
C ASP A 136 -14.43 -13.42 -19.18
N GLU A 137 -15.72 -13.76 -19.11
CA GLU A 137 -16.20 -14.95 -18.39
C GLU A 137 -15.70 -16.26 -19.04
N GLU A 138 -15.40 -16.22 -20.33
CA GLU A 138 -14.82 -17.32 -21.07
C GLU A 138 -13.30 -17.42 -20.91
N PHE A 139 -12.65 -16.51 -20.18
CA PHE A 139 -11.19 -16.45 -19.99
C PHE A 139 -10.40 -16.54 -21.30
N GLY A 140 -10.90 -15.92 -22.36
CA GLY A 140 -10.30 -15.83 -23.68
C GLY A 140 -9.69 -14.47 -23.97
N VAL A 141 -10.23 -13.39 -23.39
CA VAL A 141 -9.79 -12.01 -23.63
C VAL A 141 -9.50 -11.32 -22.30
N GLN A 142 -8.27 -10.84 -22.13
CA GLN A 142 -7.87 -9.99 -21.01
C GLN A 142 -7.95 -8.52 -21.43
N ASN A 143 -8.84 -7.75 -20.81
CA ASN A 143 -9.00 -6.33 -21.11
C ASN A 143 -9.56 -5.56 -19.90
N LEU A 144 -8.74 -4.70 -19.30
CA LEU A 144 -9.10 -3.90 -18.13
C LEU A 144 -10.30 -2.96 -18.39
N ALA A 145 -10.42 -2.41 -19.60
CA ALA A 145 -11.47 -1.46 -19.93
C ALA A 145 -12.82 -2.15 -20.18
N LEU A 146 -12.81 -3.35 -20.76
CA LEU A 146 -14.04 -4.09 -21.09
C LEU A 146 -14.53 -4.97 -19.94
N HIS A 147 -13.62 -5.60 -19.20
CA HIS A 147 -13.96 -6.62 -18.20
C HIS A 147 -13.24 -6.35 -16.88
N PRO A 148 -13.32 -5.16 -16.26
CA PRO A 148 -12.49 -4.82 -15.10
C PRO A 148 -12.71 -5.80 -13.93
N THR A 149 -11.65 -6.43 -13.46
CA THR A 149 -11.61 -7.06 -12.13
C THR A 149 -11.34 -5.96 -11.11
N VAL A 150 -12.33 -5.67 -10.27
CA VAL A 150 -12.28 -4.61 -9.27
C VAL A 150 -12.28 -5.22 -7.87
N ILE A 151 -11.22 -5.00 -7.09
CA ILE A 151 -11.21 -5.30 -5.66
C ILE A 151 -11.69 -4.04 -4.92
N GLN A 152 -12.96 -4.03 -4.56
CA GLN A 152 -13.67 -2.86 -4.01
C GLN A 152 -14.51 -3.27 -2.80
N PRO A 153 -13.92 -3.33 -1.59
CA PRO A 153 -14.66 -3.51 -0.36
C PRO A 153 -15.68 -2.39 -0.13
N ASP A 154 -16.77 -2.69 0.59
CA ASP A 154 -17.80 -1.73 0.97
C ASP A 154 -17.60 -1.21 2.40
N ASN A 155 -18.39 -0.22 2.79
CA ASN A 155 -18.28 0.37 4.11
C ASN A 155 -18.74 -0.57 5.25
N GLU A 156 -19.56 -1.58 4.98
CA GLU A 156 -19.94 -2.56 6.02
C GLU A 156 -18.72 -3.41 6.43
N SER A 157 -17.86 -3.76 5.47
CA SER A 157 -16.61 -4.48 5.77
C SER A 157 -15.70 -3.73 6.75
N ALA A 158 -15.75 -2.40 6.79
CA ALA A 158 -14.98 -1.56 7.71
C ALA A 158 -15.41 -1.67 9.18
N ARG A 159 -16.59 -2.25 9.46
CA ARG A 159 -17.12 -2.45 10.81
C ARG A 159 -16.23 -3.37 11.65
N SER A 160 -15.85 -4.51 11.07
CA SER A 160 -15.19 -5.62 11.77
C SER A 160 -13.77 -5.88 11.25
N THR A 161 -13.43 -5.36 10.07
CA THR A 161 -12.12 -5.57 9.47
C THR A 161 -11.46 -4.24 9.14
N ARG A 162 -10.21 -4.10 9.58
CA ARG A 162 -9.42 -2.88 9.39
C ARG A 162 -8.05 -3.25 8.83
N LYS A 163 -8.05 -3.91 7.67
CA LYS A 163 -6.86 -4.43 6.97
C LYS A 163 -6.66 -3.73 5.63
N ALA A 164 -5.46 -3.84 5.07
CA ALA A 164 -5.20 -3.50 3.68
C ALA A 164 -6.10 -4.32 2.73
N VAL A 165 -6.42 -3.79 1.55
CA VAL A 165 -7.35 -4.44 0.61
C VAL A 165 -6.77 -5.76 0.09
N LEU A 166 -5.49 -5.76 -0.31
CA LEU A 166 -4.70 -6.96 -0.56
C LEU A 166 -3.38 -6.87 0.20
N LYS A 167 -3.04 -7.93 0.95
CA LYS A 167 -1.85 -7.97 1.79
C LYS A 167 -1.04 -9.25 1.59
N PHE A 168 0.27 -9.10 1.46
CA PHE A 168 1.25 -10.18 1.47
C PHE A 168 1.99 -10.21 2.82
N THR A 169 2.05 -11.37 3.46
CA THR A 169 2.57 -11.49 4.83
C THR A 169 3.87 -12.26 4.97
N ARG A 170 4.25 -13.06 3.96
CA ARG A 170 5.43 -13.93 3.99
C ARG A 170 6.13 -14.00 2.63
N ASP A 171 6.02 -15.11 1.90
CA ASP A 171 6.82 -15.32 0.69
C ASP A 171 6.24 -14.59 -0.51
N VAL A 172 7.10 -13.88 -1.24
CA VAL A 172 6.67 -12.97 -2.33
C VAL A 172 7.46 -13.16 -3.62
N ALA A 173 8.55 -13.93 -3.61
CA ALA A 173 9.40 -14.17 -4.78
C ALA A 173 8.60 -14.73 -5.97
N GLY A 174 8.58 -14.00 -7.08
CA GLY A 174 7.85 -14.35 -8.30
C GLY A 174 6.38 -13.92 -8.31
N THR A 175 5.97 -13.06 -7.37
CA THR A 175 4.61 -12.49 -7.34
C THR A 175 4.40 -11.58 -8.55
N VAL A 176 3.24 -11.74 -9.20
CA VAL A 176 2.79 -10.87 -10.29
C VAL A 176 1.37 -10.42 -9.98
N ILE A 177 1.08 -9.13 -10.12
CA ILE A 177 -0.26 -8.56 -10.05
C ILE A 177 -0.48 -7.77 -11.33
N ASP A 178 -1.49 -8.17 -12.10
CA ASP A 178 -1.70 -7.71 -13.47
C ASP A 178 -3.17 -7.44 -13.77
N HIS A 179 -3.51 -6.32 -14.41
CA HIS A 179 -4.86 -5.95 -14.85
C HIS A 179 -5.92 -5.99 -13.73
N ILE A 180 -5.63 -5.42 -12.56
CA ILE A 180 -6.58 -5.32 -11.43
C ILE A 180 -6.81 -3.84 -11.05
N VAL A 181 -8.07 -3.51 -10.78
CA VAL A 181 -8.45 -2.23 -10.16
C VAL A 181 -8.54 -2.42 -8.64
N PHE A 182 -7.76 -1.67 -7.89
CA PHE A 182 -7.86 -1.54 -6.44
C PHE A 182 -8.58 -0.24 -6.12
N ASP A 183 -9.79 -0.33 -5.57
CA ASP A 183 -10.58 0.86 -5.24
C ASP A 183 -11.05 0.86 -3.78
N GLY A 184 -10.60 1.87 -3.02
CA GLY A 184 -11.01 2.06 -1.64
C GLY A 184 -12.31 2.85 -1.46
N GLY A 185 -12.87 3.41 -2.54
CA GLY A 185 -13.92 4.41 -2.51
C GLY A 185 -15.16 3.97 -1.72
N GLU A 186 -15.69 2.77 -1.98
CA GLU A 186 -16.90 2.29 -1.32
C GLU A 186 -16.68 1.90 0.15
N ARG A 187 -15.43 1.60 0.55
CA ARG A 187 -15.08 1.30 1.95
C ARG A 187 -14.99 2.57 2.79
N ASN A 188 -14.57 3.66 2.18
CA ASN A 188 -14.31 4.92 2.85
C ASN A 188 -15.60 5.62 3.31
N ALA A 189 -15.45 6.49 4.32
CA ALA A 189 -16.47 7.45 4.70
C ALA A 189 -16.10 8.83 4.15
N TYR A 190 -17.07 9.48 3.51
CA TYR A 190 -16.96 10.84 2.99
C TYR A 190 -17.94 11.76 3.72
N HIS A 191 -17.54 12.99 3.98
CA HIS A 191 -18.36 13.95 4.71
C HIS A 191 -19.58 14.34 3.85
N PRO A 192 -20.80 14.46 4.41
CA PRO A 192 -21.99 14.75 3.61
C PRO A 192 -22.08 16.19 3.10
N THR A 193 -21.40 17.15 3.75
CA THR A 193 -21.56 18.59 3.48
C THR A 193 -20.28 19.41 3.51
N ASP A 194 -19.11 18.82 3.74
CA ASP A 194 -17.84 19.54 3.91
C ASP A 194 -16.87 19.08 2.83
N GLY A 195 -16.08 20.00 2.26
CA GLY A 195 -15.26 19.75 1.09
C GLY A 195 -16.04 19.21 -0.12
N ILE A 196 -17.21 19.78 -0.40
CA ILE A 196 -18.04 19.39 -1.55
C ILE A 196 -17.47 20.01 -2.82
N VAL A 197 -17.38 19.20 -3.88
CA VAL A 197 -16.98 19.62 -5.23
C VAL A 197 -18.09 19.27 -6.19
N ASP A 198 -18.59 20.25 -6.93
CA ASP A 198 -19.65 20.04 -7.92
C ASP A 198 -19.19 19.04 -8.98
N GLY A 199 -20.03 18.03 -9.25
CA GLY A 199 -19.72 16.95 -10.19
C GLY A 199 -18.92 15.78 -9.59
N ILE A 200 -18.53 15.84 -8.31
CA ILE A 200 -17.89 14.73 -7.59
C ILE A 200 -18.82 14.19 -6.50
N GLU A 201 -18.86 12.87 -6.37
CA GLU A 201 -19.69 12.20 -5.36
C GLU A 201 -19.15 12.44 -3.95
N GLY A 202 -20.01 12.97 -3.07
CA GLY A 202 -19.69 13.19 -1.66
C GLY A 202 -18.71 14.35 -1.40
N GLY A 203 -18.45 14.59 -0.11
CA GLY A 203 -17.49 15.58 0.33
C GLY A 203 -16.09 15.02 0.53
N ARG A 204 -15.30 15.71 1.37
CA ARG A 204 -13.95 15.28 1.72
C ARG A 204 -13.93 13.89 2.35
N LEU A 205 -12.82 13.18 2.19
CA LEU A 205 -12.54 11.97 2.94
C LEU A 205 -12.53 12.26 4.44
N MET A 206 -13.24 11.44 5.21
CA MET A 206 -13.21 11.47 6.67
C MET A 206 -12.06 10.58 7.16
N PRO A 207 -11.16 11.07 8.04
CA PRO A 207 -10.10 10.26 8.61
C PRO A 207 -10.66 9.15 9.52
N PRO A 208 -9.88 8.10 9.84
CA PRO A 208 -10.30 7.03 10.75
C PRO A 208 -10.78 7.48 12.14
N THR A 209 -10.34 8.66 12.57
CA THR A 209 -10.67 9.27 13.86
C THR A 209 -11.97 10.08 13.86
N GLU A 210 -12.52 10.36 12.67
CA GLU A 210 -13.79 11.08 12.54
C GLU A 210 -14.92 10.06 12.35
N LYS A 211 -15.87 10.04 13.28
CA LYS A 211 -16.96 9.06 13.28
C LYS A 211 -18.12 9.57 12.40
N PRO A 212 -18.41 8.91 11.26
CA PRO A 212 -19.59 9.25 10.48
C PRO A 212 -20.88 8.84 11.20
N LYS A 213 -21.97 9.53 10.89
CA LYS A 213 -23.27 9.34 11.56
C LYS A 213 -23.89 7.97 11.27
N ASP A 214 -23.94 7.61 9.99
CA ASP A 214 -24.70 6.44 9.48
C ASP A 214 -23.80 5.44 8.72
N LYS A 215 -22.48 5.49 8.96
CA LYS A 215 -21.46 4.65 8.30
C LYS A 215 -20.43 4.17 9.33
N ASN A 216 -19.55 3.27 8.92
CA ASN A 216 -18.36 2.89 9.67
C ASN A 216 -17.19 3.84 9.35
N PRO A 217 -16.32 4.18 10.32
CA PRO A 217 -15.14 5.02 10.08
C PRO A 217 -14.18 4.41 9.06
N THR A 218 -13.65 5.27 8.19
CA THR A 218 -12.64 4.94 7.17
C THR A 218 -11.52 4.05 7.73
N VAL A 219 -11.11 3.05 6.95
CA VAL A 219 -9.97 2.18 7.26
C VAL A 219 -8.70 2.78 6.65
N GLY A 220 -7.81 3.30 7.49
CA GLY A 220 -6.56 3.97 7.09
C GLY A 220 -5.39 3.02 6.74
N GLU A 221 -5.69 1.89 6.11
CA GLU A 221 -4.69 0.90 5.66
C GLU A 221 -4.42 1.04 4.15
N PRO A 222 -3.26 0.57 3.64
CA PRO A 222 -2.95 0.63 2.21
C PRO A 222 -3.95 -0.15 1.34
N LEU A 223 -3.99 0.17 0.03
CA LEU A 223 -4.72 -0.68 -0.92
C LEU A 223 -3.97 -2.00 -1.13
N LEU A 224 -2.70 -1.93 -1.52
CA LEU A 224 -1.81 -3.08 -1.69
C LEU A 224 -0.64 -2.97 -0.72
N GLN A 225 -0.44 -4.01 0.09
CA GLN A 225 0.62 -4.05 1.10
C GLN A 225 1.49 -5.31 1.00
N PHE A 226 2.80 -5.13 1.02
CA PHE A 226 3.78 -6.18 1.35
C PHE A 226 4.40 -5.82 2.70
N VAL A 227 4.08 -6.58 3.75
CA VAL A 227 4.51 -6.22 5.11
C VAL A 227 6.04 -6.31 5.24
N SER A 228 6.62 -5.61 6.21
CA SER A 228 8.09 -5.58 6.37
C SER A 228 8.75 -6.95 6.61
N ALA A 229 7.96 -7.93 7.06
CA ALA A 229 8.39 -9.29 7.34
C ALA A 229 8.41 -10.22 6.11
N THR A 230 8.00 -9.76 4.92
CA THR A 230 8.05 -10.59 3.71
C THR A 230 9.48 -11.03 3.40
N THR A 231 9.61 -12.18 2.72
CA THR A 231 10.90 -12.60 2.18
C THR A 231 11.26 -11.78 0.95
N GLY A 232 12.49 -11.92 0.46
CA GLY A 232 12.95 -11.20 -0.73
C GLY A 232 12.71 -12.02 -2.00
N GLY A 233 12.94 -11.39 -3.14
CA GLY A 233 12.76 -11.92 -4.48
C GLY A 233 12.02 -10.93 -5.37
N ASP A 234 11.87 -11.29 -6.63
CA ASP A 234 11.29 -10.37 -7.61
C ASP A 234 9.77 -10.27 -7.46
N VAL A 235 9.25 -9.05 -7.55
CA VAL A 235 7.81 -8.73 -7.51
C VAL A 235 7.48 -7.81 -8.66
N THR A 236 6.38 -8.07 -9.38
CA THR A 236 5.92 -7.21 -10.48
C THR A 236 4.46 -6.81 -10.30
N ILE A 237 4.22 -5.50 -10.33
CA ILE A 237 2.90 -4.87 -10.31
C ILE A 237 2.72 -4.10 -11.62
N GLN A 238 1.76 -4.52 -12.45
CA GLN A 238 1.60 -3.95 -13.78
C GLN A 238 0.15 -3.83 -14.25
N ASN A 239 -0.11 -2.89 -15.15
CA ASN A 239 -1.43 -2.70 -15.79
C ASN A 239 -2.58 -2.55 -14.77
N CYS A 240 -2.28 -2.09 -13.56
CA CYS A 240 -3.25 -1.95 -12.49
C CYS A 240 -3.72 -0.50 -12.34
N VAL A 241 -4.88 -0.35 -11.69
CA VAL A 241 -5.43 0.95 -11.29
C VAL A 241 -5.52 0.98 -9.77
N PHE A 242 -5.09 2.08 -9.15
CA PHE A 242 -5.19 2.30 -7.72
C PHE A 242 -5.93 3.61 -7.46
N THR A 243 -7.11 3.54 -6.85
CA THR A 243 -7.92 4.71 -6.54
C THR A 243 -8.44 4.73 -5.12
N ASN A 244 -8.64 5.94 -4.62
CA ASN A 244 -9.32 6.18 -3.34
C ASN A 244 -8.67 5.48 -2.14
N GLY A 245 -7.35 5.32 -2.16
CA GLY A 245 -6.58 4.86 -1.00
C GLY A 245 -6.68 5.86 0.16
N ALA A 246 -7.26 5.44 1.30
CA ALA A 246 -7.33 6.25 2.52
C ALA A 246 -5.98 6.33 3.28
N SER A 247 -4.96 5.68 2.74
CA SER A 247 -3.54 5.67 3.08
C SER A 247 -2.78 5.42 1.78
N PHE A 248 -1.58 4.85 1.83
CA PHE A 248 -0.79 4.49 0.65
C PHE A 248 -1.57 3.65 -0.37
N ALA A 249 -1.38 3.89 -1.66
CA ALA A 249 -1.90 2.97 -2.68
C ALA A 249 -1.09 1.67 -2.69
N LEU A 250 0.23 1.77 -2.86
CA LEU A 250 1.16 0.65 -2.76
C LEU A 250 2.18 0.93 -1.65
N GLN A 251 2.24 0.05 -0.65
CA GLN A 251 3.27 0.06 0.38
C GLN A 251 3.99 -1.29 0.46
N ALA A 252 5.32 -1.32 0.41
CA ALA A 252 6.07 -2.58 0.47
C ALA A 252 7.37 -2.50 1.30
N GLY A 253 7.58 -3.51 2.14
CA GLY A 253 8.92 -3.86 2.62
C GLY A 253 9.61 -4.80 1.62
N HIS A 254 10.80 -4.42 1.16
CA HIS A 254 11.56 -5.17 0.16
C HIS A 254 12.87 -5.70 0.75
N ARG A 255 13.06 -7.02 0.73
CA ARG A 255 14.22 -7.65 1.38
C ARG A 255 15.36 -7.95 0.41
N SER A 256 15.05 -8.33 -0.83
CA SER A 256 16.03 -8.58 -1.90
C SER A 256 15.37 -8.70 -3.26
N GLY A 257 16.15 -8.63 -4.36
CA GLY A 257 15.64 -8.78 -5.73
C GLY A 257 15.14 -7.46 -6.32
N LYS A 258 14.34 -7.55 -7.40
CA LYS A 258 13.77 -6.40 -8.11
C LYS A 258 12.27 -6.25 -7.84
N PHE A 259 11.85 -5.07 -7.40
CA PHE A 259 10.44 -4.69 -7.29
C PHE A 259 10.08 -3.77 -8.45
N THR A 260 9.28 -4.28 -9.39
CA THR A 260 8.85 -3.53 -10.57
C THR A 260 7.41 -3.04 -10.41
N VAL A 261 7.22 -1.73 -10.52
CA VAL A 261 5.92 -1.05 -10.57
C VAL A 261 5.83 -0.35 -11.92
N ARG A 262 5.14 -0.97 -12.88
CA ARG A 262 5.13 -0.45 -14.25
C ARG A 262 3.77 -0.41 -14.91
N ASN A 263 3.54 0.57 -15.77
CA ASN A 263 2.29 0.64 -16.54
C ASN A 263 1.04 0.67 -15.65
N ASN A 264 1.05 1.41 -14.55
CA ASN A 264 -0.10 1.51 -13.65
C ASN A 264 -0.65 2.94 -13.61
N VAL A 265 -1.92 3.04 -13.25
CA VAL A 265 -2.58 4.31 -12.95
C VAL A 265 -2.81 4.43 -11.45
N PHE A 266 -2.44 5.56 -10.87
CA PHE A 266 -2.74 5.92 -9.50
C PHE A 266 -3.50 7.25 -9.50
N ALA A 267 -4.72 7.29 -8.96
CA ALA A 267 -5.51 8.52 -8.92
C ALA A 267 -6.27 8.69 -7.60
N GLY A 268 -6.17 9.85 -6.96
CA GLY A 268 -6.96 10.17 -5.76
C GLY A 268 -6.57 9.35 -4.52
N ASN A 269 -5.27 9.11 -4.33
CA ASN A 269 -4.75 8.33 -3.19
C ASN A 269 -4.15 9.24 -2.11
N LYS A 270 -4.18 8.80 -0.86
CA LYS A 270 -3.60 9.55 0.27
C LYS A 270 -2.15 9.11 0.55
N MET A 271 -1.40 9.97 1.24
CA MET A 271 -0.02 9.78 1.67
C MET A 271 0.99 9.63 0.53
N ALA A 272 1.08 8.46 -0.09
CA ALA A 272 1.87 8.30 -1.31
C ALA A 272 1.25 7.27 -2.25
N ALA A 273 1.42 7.45 -3.56
CA ALA A 273 0.99 6.44 -4.52
C ALA A 273 1.89 5.20 -4.42
N VAL A 274 3.21 5.39 -4.35
CA VAL A 274 4.19 4.30 -4.20
C VAL A 274 5.16 4.59 -3.06
N GLU A 275 5.24 3.70 -2.06
CA GLU A 275 6.25 3.69 -1.02
C GLU A 275 6.82 2.26 -0.86
N ILE A 276 8.09 2.07 -1.20
CA ILE A 276 8.78 0.78 -1.08
C ILE A 276 10.04 1.02 -0.24
N TYR A 277 10.39 0.18 0.73
CA TYR A 277 11.55 0.40 1.60
C TYR A 277 12.33 -0.88 1.89
N GLY A 278 13.65 -0.77 2.06
CA GLY A 278 14.51 -1.94 2.28
C GLY A 278 14.42 -2.52 3.69
N THR A 279 14.27 -3.85 3.82
CA THR A 279 14.10 -4.58 5.10
C THR A 279 15.15 -5.65 5.39
N CYS A 280 16.19 -5.76 4.55
CA CYS A 280 17.31 -6.68 4.75
C CYS A 280 18.08 -6.43 6.06
N ALA A 281 18.82 -7.43 6.55
CA ALA A 281 19.74 -7.23 7.67
C ALA A 281 20.84 -6.23 7.29
N SER A 282 21.32 -5.43 8.23
CA SER A 282 22.52 -4.62 8.00
C SER A 282 23.73 -5.55 7.95
N THR A 283 24.55 -5.42 6.91
CA THR A 283 25.71 -6.29 6.64
C THR A 283 27.05 -5.58 6.86
N GLY A 284 27.05 -4.27 7.11
CA GLY A 284 28.25 -3.49 7.35
C GLY A 284 28.37 -2.96 8.78
N GLY A 285 29.48 -2.27 9.06
CA GLY A 285 29.75 -1.64 10.35
C GLY A 285 28.87 -0.41 10.65
N PRO A 286 29.09 0.26 11.80
CA PRO A 286 28.42 1.50 12.14
C PRO A 286 28.49 2.52 10.99
N ASN A 287 27.41 3.27 10.77
CA ASN A 287 27.28 4.28 9.71
C ASN A 287 27.31 3.75 8.26
N THR A 288 27.15 2.45 8.04
CA THR A 288 26.96 1.89 6.69
C THR A 288 25.49 1.60 6.41
N MET A 289 25.08 1.76 5.16
CA MET A 289 23.74 1.42 4.69
C MET A 289 23.85 0.26 3.69
N SER A 290 23.25 -0.89 4.00
CA SER A 290 23.12 -1.97 3.02
C SER A 290 22.00 -1.67 2.03
N ASN A 291 22.27 -1.92 0.75
CA ASN A 291 21.24 -1.98 -0.28
C ASN A 291 20.53 -3.33 -0.21
N CYS A 292 19.22 -3.30 0.00
CA CYS A 292 18.41 -4.51 0.04
C CYS A 292 18.05 -4.98 -1.37
N GLY A 293 17.76 -4.09 -2.31
CA GLY A 293 17.37 -4.47 -3.66
C GLY A 293 17.00 -3.27 -4.53
N GLU A 294 16.51 -3.58 -5.73
CA GLU A 294 16.20 -2.61 -6.76
C GLU A 294 14.70 -2.34 -6.83
N VAL A 295 14.32 -1.09 -7.03
CA VAL A 295 12.95 -0.64 -7.26
C VAL A 295 12.89 0.08 -8.60
N GLU A 296 12.05 -0.41 -9.50
CA GLU A 296 11.78 0.21 -10.80
C GLU A 296 10.37 0.75 -10.82
N ILE A 297 10.23 2.04 -11.08
CA ILE A 297 8.93 2.73 -11.20
C ILE A 297 8.89 3.33 -12.60
N ALA A 298 8.19 2.66 -13.51
CA ALA A 298 8.28 2.97 -14.93
C ALA A 298 6.93 3.09 -15.64
N ASN A 299 6.74 4.09 -16.50
CA ASN A 299 5.51 4.22 -17.29
C ASN A 299 4.23 4.24 -16.45
N ASN A 300 4.23 4.87 -15.28
CA ASN A 300 3.02 5.03 -14.46
C ASN A 300 2.41 6.41 -14.64
N THR A 301 1.08 6.51 -14.62
CA THR A 301 0.36 7.79 -14.52
C THR A 301 -0.11 7.98 -13.08
N ILE A 302 0.50 8.93 -12.36
CA ILE A 302 0.26 9.20 -10.93
C ILE A 302 -0.32 10.60 -10.79
N LEU A 303 -1.59 10.68 -10.40
CA LEU A 303 -2.34 11.93 -10.30
C LEU A 303 -3.03 12.06 -8.94
N PHE A 304 -3.21 13.30 -8.48
CA PHE A 304 -4.06 13.62 -7.33
C PHE A 304 -3.66 12.88 -6.04
N THR A 305 -2.40 12.98 -5.64
CA THR A 305 -1.94 12.39 -4.36
C THR A 305 -2.14 13.38 -3.21
N TRP A 306 -2.91 12.98 -2.20
CA TRP A 306 -3.32 13.82 -1.08
C TRP A 306 -2.43 13.65 0.15
N SER A 307 -2.28 14.74 0.91
CA SER A 307 -1.62 14.73 2.22
C SER A 307 -2.31 13.80 3.21
N ARG A 308 -1.60 13.48 4.30
CA ARG A 308 -2.11 12.64 5.39
C ARG A 308 -3.39 13.20 6.01
N LEU A 309 -3.42 14.51 6.23
CA LEU A 309 -4.52 15.29 6.81
C LEU A 309 -4.94 16.39 5.84
N ALA A 310 -6.12 16.96 6.05
CA ALA A 310 -6.69 18.02 5.21
C ALA A 310 -5.96 19.38 5.31
N ASP A 311 -4.96 19.48 6.18
CA ASP A 311 -4.12 20.67 6.38
C ASP A 311 -3.05 20.87 5.28
N PHE A 312 -2.81 19.85 4.46
CA PHE A 312 -1.81 19.84 3.40
C PHE A 312 -0.34 19.94 3.88
N LEU A 313 -0.05 19.60 5.14
CA LEU A 313 1.29 19.83 5.73
C LEU A 313 2.21 18.60 5.74
N ASP A 314 1.67 17.38 5.70
CA ASP A 314 2.44 16.13 5.76
C ASP A 314 1.97 15.12 4.72
N MET A 315 2.93 14.44 4.07
CA MET A 315 2.72 13.50 2.95
C MET A 315 1.98 14.12 1.75
N GLY A 316 1.57 13.31 0.78
CA GLY A 316 1.00 13.76 -0.49
C GLY A 316 2.06 13.73 -1.58
N TYR A 317 2.75 12.59 -1.68
CA TYR A 317 3.82 12.35 -2.65
C TYR A 317 3.37 11.40 -3.75
N GLY A 318 3.70 11.67 -5.01
CA GLY A 318 3.50 10.67 -6.06
C GLY A 318 4.32 9.41 -5.74
N ILE A 319 5.65 9.58 -5.70
CA ILE A 319 6.61 8.51 -5.44
C ILE A 319 7.42 8.87 -4.20
N ARG A 320 7.57 7.92 -3.29
CA ARG A 320 8.41 8.09 -2.12
C ARG A 320 9.63 7.18 -2.16
N ILE A 321 10.80 7.79 -2.29
CA ILE A 321 12.09 7.14 -2.16
C ILE A 321 12.36 6.94 -0.66
N MET A 322 12.43 5.67 -0.27
CA MET A 322 12.78 5.26 1.09
C MET A 322 14.19 4.68 1.13
N THR A 323 14.66 4.41 2.34
CA THR A 323 16.01 3.91 2.59
C THR A 323 16.24 2.50 2.06
N ARG A 324 17.52 2.20 1.79
CA ARG A 324 18.03 0.83 1.58
C ARG A 324 17.54 0.13 0.32
N CYS A 325 17.10 0.88 -0.69
CA CYS A 325 16.85 0.38 -2.03
C CYS A 325 17.50 1.31 -3.06
N SER A 326 17.87 0.78 -4.23
CA SER A 326 18.11 1.62 -5.40
C SER A 326 16.82 1.87 -6.16
N TYR A 327 16.69 3.04 -6.77
CA TYR A 327 15.49 3.47 -7.49
C TYR A 327 15.83 3.86 -8.91
N ASN A 328 15.08 3.29 -9.85
CA ASN A 328 15.05 3.68 -11.24
C ASN A 328 13.64 4.18 -11.58
N ILE A 329 13.45 5.49 -11.59
CA ILE A 329 12.15 6.16 -11.78
C ILE A 329 12.14 6.80 -13.16
N HIS A 330 11.39 6.23 -14.11
CA HIS A 330 11.44 6.73 -15.49
C HIS A 330 10.16 6.63 -16.31
N HIS A 331 10.00 7.54 -17.27
CA HIS A 331 8.86 7.56 -18.21
C HIS A 331 7.51 7.66 -17.50
N ASN A 332 7.46 8.17 -16.27
CA ASN A 332 6.21 8.37 -15.55
C ASN A 332 5.60 9.74 -15.87
N ILE A 333 4.30 9.85 -15.68
CA ILE A 333 3.58 11.12 -15.56
C ILE A 333 3.22 11.28 -14.08
N VAL A 334 3.72 12.33 -13.43
CA VAL A 334 3.49 12.58 -12.01
C VAL A 334 3.02 14.01 -11.79
N GLY A 335 1.74 14.18 -11.49
CA GLY A 335 1.17 15.51 -11.31
C GLY A 335 0.09 15.60 -10.26
N ALA A 336 -0.29 16.83 -9.95
CA ALA A 336 -1.33 17.12 -8.97
C ALA A 336 -1.11 16.44 -7.59
N SER A 337 0.14 16.36 -7.11
CA SER A 337 0.44 15.93 -5.74
C SER A 337 0.38 17.11 -4.77
N ILE A 338 -0.15 16.92 -3.56
CA ILE A 338 -0.28 18.02 -2.57
C ILE A 338 1.09 18.55 -2.14
N LEU A 339 2.07 17.67 -1.94
CA LEU A 339 3.44 18.09 -1.66
C LEU A 339 4.27 17.97 -2.93
N ALA A 340 4.80 16.79 -3.25
CA ALA A 340 5.72 16.64 -4.37
C ALA A 340 5.46 15.43 -5.26
N GLY A 341 5.94 15.52 -6.51
CA GLY A 341 5.96 14.37 -7.41
C GLY A 341 6.84 13.25 -6.85
N VAL A 342 8.06 13.57 -6.42
CA VAL A 342 9.01 12.64 -5.79
C VAL A 342 9.47 13.16 -4.42
N ASP A 343 9.52 12.27 -3.43
CA ASP A 343 10.09 12.53 -2.09
C ASP A 343 11.36 11.71 -1.86
N HIS A 344 12.49 12.39 -1.64
CA HIS A 344 13.79 11.86 -1.19
C HIS A 344 14.22 12.52 0.13
N THR A 345 13.29 12.72 1.06
CA THR A 345 13.62 13.31 2.38
C THR A 345 13.99 12.29 3.45
N ARG A 346 14.18 11.01 3.05
CA ARG A 346 14.51 9.89 3.94
C ARG A 346 15.97 9.47 3.92
N PHE A 347 16.85 10.30 3.36
CA PHE A 347 18.32 10.12 3.38
C PHE A 347 18.77 8.79 2.76
N ASN A 348 18.13 8.38 1.66
CA ASN A 348 18.68 7.30 0.86
C ASN A 348 19.93 7.80 0.11
N LYS A 349 20.79 6.90 -0.33
CA LYS A 349 22.03 7.25 -1.00
C LYS A 349 21.76 7.81 -2.39
N ASP A 350 22.30 9.00 -2.69
CA ASP A 350 22.10 9.71 -3.95
C ASP A 350 22.61 8.90 -5.15
N GLU A 351 23.73 8.18 -4.98
CA GLU A 351 24.29 7.30 -5.99
C GLU A 351 23.41 6.08 -6.34
N TRP A 352 22.32 5.85 -5.59
CA TRP A 352 21.35 4.78 -5.85
C TRP A 352 20.07 5.25 -6.54
N ILE A 353 19.94 6.56 -6.81
CA ILE A 353 18.71 7.15 -7.32
C ILE A 353 18.89 7.63 -8.76
N LYS A 354 18.02 7.17 -9.65
CA LYS A 354 17.86 7.68 -11.01
C LYS A 354 16.42 8.15 -11.18
N VAL A 355 16.26 9.37 -11.67
CA VAL A 355 14.95 9.95 -12.00
C VAL A 355 15.07 10.49 -13.42
N ASP A 356 14.70 9.70 -14.42
CA ASP A 356 14.97 10.04 -15.82
C ASP A 356 13.71 10.03 -16.66
N ASN A 357 13.57 10.99 -17.57
CA ASN A 357 12.51 11.03 -18.57
C ASN A 357 11.12 10.96 -17.91
N ASN A 358 10.85 11.74 -16.87
CA ASN A 358 9.50 11.84 -16.30
C ASN A 358 8.88 13.18 -16.67
N ILE A 359 7.55 13.23 -16.74
CA ILE A 359 6.79 14.47 -16.88
C ILE A 359 6.16 14.82 -15.54
N PHE A 360 6.47 16.00 -15.04
CA PHE A 360 5.89 16.58 -13.85
C PHE A 360 5.03 17.79 -14.20
N PHE A 361 3.95 18.00 -13.46
CA PHE A 361 3.10 19.17 -13.63
C PHE A 361 2.17 19.38 -12.44
N VAL A 362 1.88 20.65 -12.13
CA VAL A 362 0.84 21.08 -11.18
C VAL A 362 0.91 20.43 -9.79
N ASN A 363 2.08 19.95 -9.36
CA ASN A 363 2.33 19.60 -7.96
C ASN A 363 2.28 20.88 -7.12
N LYS A 364 1.57 20.87 -5.98
CA LYS A 364 1.28 22.09 -5.22
C LYS A 364 2.49 22.71 -4.53
N ASP A 365 3.42 21.90 -4.03
CA ASP A 365 4.69 22.40 -3.47
C ASP A 365 5.72 22.46 -4.61
N LYS A 366 6.26 21.31 -5.02
CA LYS A 366 7.35 21.17 -6.00
C LYS A 366 7.37 19.81 -6.68
N ASP A 367 8.12 19.62 -7.76
CA ASP A 367 8.23 18.30 -8.40
C ASP A 367 9.04 17.31 -7.58
N PHE A 368 10.07 17.79 -6.86
CA PHE A 368 10.99 16.96 -6.11
C PHE A 368 11.30 17.58 -4.74
N HIS A 369 11.09 16.80 -3.68
CA HIS A 369 11.59 17.11 -2.34
C HIS A 369 12.86 16.34 -2.06
N TYR A 370 13.98 17.06 -1.97
CA TYR A 370 15.31 16.49 -1.86
C TYR A 370 15.94 16.91 -0.54
N SER A 371 16.48 15.96 0.22
CA SER A 371 17.32 16.26 1.36
C SER A 371 18.73 15.70 1.10
N PRO A 372 19.73 16.55 0.79
CA PRO A 372 21.12 16.12 0.77
C PRO A 372 21.56 15.74 2.18
N ALA A 373 22.77 15.18 2.28
CA ALA A 373 23.37 14.75 3.56
C ALA A 373 23.44 15.86 4.63
N SER A 374 23.30 17.13 4.27
CA SER A 374 23.28 18.30 5.16
C SER A 374 21.96 18.51 5.92
N ASN A 375 20.96 17.63 5.77
CA ASN A 375 19.65 17.71 6.42
C ASN A 375 18.82 18.97 6.08
N THR A 376 19.18 19.68 5.00
CA THR A 376 18.42 20.82 4.48
C THR A 376 17.43 20.34 3.43
N ARG A 377 16.13 20.57 3.63
CA ARG A 377 15.13 20.19 2.63
C ARG A 377 15.11 21.19 1.48
N LEU A 378 15.55 20.77 0.31
CA LEU A 378 15.37 21.47 -0.95
C LEU A 378 14.04 21.04 -1.58
N ARG A 379 13.37 22.00 -2.22
CA ARG A 379 12.12 21.77 -2.94
C ARG A 379 12.29 22.34 -4.34
N ILE A 380 12.27 21.48 -5.34
CA ILE A 380 12.85 21.75 -6.66
C ILE A 380 11.86 21.33 -7.75
N ASP A 381 11.72 22.16 -8.79
CA ASP A 381 10.95 21.84 -9.99
C ASP A 381 11.84 21.16 -11.04
N ALA A 382 11.25 20.39 -11.97
CA ALA A 382 12.03 19.57 -12.92
C ALA A 382 13.00 20.38 -13.80
N SER A 383 12.76 21.68 -13.99
CA SER A 383 13.68 22.58 -14.70
C SER A 383 15.05 22.71 -14.03
N ASP A 384 15.12 22.49 -12.71
CA ASP A 384 16.30 22.74 -11.88
C ASP A 384 16.92 21.41 -11.39
N PHE A 385 16.47 20.25 -11.91
CA PHE A 385 17.00 18.96 -11.49
C PHE A 385 18.48 18.77 -11.82
N GLY A 386 19.04 19.55 -12.76
CA GLY A 386 20.47 19.53 -13.07
C GLY A 386 21.39 19.86 -11.89
N ASP A 387 20.86 20.49 -10.84
CA ASP A 387 21.58 20.80 -9.61
C ASP A 387 21.50 19.68 -8.54
N LEU A 388 20.79 18.59 -8.82
CA LEU A 388 20.72 17.42 -7.93
C LEU A 388 21.99 16.57 -8.04
N GLU A 389 22.48 16.08 -6.90
CA GLU A 389 23.67 15.21 -6.83
C GLU A 389 23.33 13.71 -6.96
N ILE A 390 22.09 13.37 -7.33
CA ILE A 390 21.66 11.98 -7.53
C ILE A 390 22.28 11.36 -8.79
N ALA A 391 22.26 10.03 -8.89
CA ALA A 391 22.98 9.30 -9.94
C ALA A 391 22.55 9.65 -11.39
N SER A 392 21.30 10.07 -11.61
CA SER A 392 20.81 10.51 -12.93
C SER A 392 19.51 11.33 -12.84
N VAL A 393 19.39 12.36 -13.69
CA VAL A 393 18.25 13.30 -13.79
C VAL A 393 17.88 13.67 -15.23
N GLU A 394 18.19 12.82 -16.19
CA GLU A 394 18.13 13.16 -17.61
C GLU A 394 16.70 13.26 -18.14
N GLY A 395 16.43 14.22 -19.03
CA GLY A 395 15.20 14.25 -19.83
C GLY A 395 13.88 14.48 -19.08
N ASN A 396 13.92 14.88 -17.81
CA ASN A 396 12.71 15.25 -17.06
C ASN A 396 12.13 16.57 -17.57
N LYS A 397 10.80 16.70 -17.49
CA LYS A 397 10.07 17.86 -17.98
C LYS A 397 9.10 18.36 -16.92
N ASN A 398 8.95 19.68 -16.82
CA ASN A 398 7.83 20.32 -16.13
C ASN A 398 6.88 20.89 -17.20
N GLU A 399 5.89 20.11 -17.62
CA GLU A 399 4.93 20.51 -18.65
C GLU A 399 3.62 19.74 -18.50
N ILE A 400 2.51 20.36 -18.89
CA ILE A 400 1.22 19.67 -18.95
C ILE A 400 1.23 18.79 -20.22
N PRO A 401 1.12 17.45 -20.12
CA PRO A 401 1.18 16.60 -21.30
C PRO A 401 -0.01 16.84 -22.24
N GLU A 402 0.26 17.02 -23.53
CA GLU A 402 -0.77 17.05 -24.56
C GLU A 402 -1.51 15.71 -24.59
N GLY A 403 -2.85 15.76 -24.67
CA GLY A 403 -3.68 14.54 -24.73
C GLY A 403 -4.03 13.92 -23.38
N LEU A 404 -3.44 14.37 -22.27
CA LEU A 404 -3.80 13.87 -20.93
C LEU A 404 -5.25 14.26 -20.58
N LYS A 405 -6.14 13.26 -20.54
CA LYS A 405 -7.55 13.45 -20.16
C LYS A 405 -7.74 13.13 -18.69
N VAL A 406 -8.22 14.09 -17.92
CA VAL A 406 -8.57 13.90 -16.50
C VAL A 406 -10.02 14.27 -16.25
N ASN A 407 -10.62 13.74 -15.17
CA ASN A 407 -11.92 14.21 -14.72
C ASN A 407 -11.85 15.72 -14.43
N LYS A 408 -12.64 16.51 -15.17
CA LYS A 408 -12.58 17.98 -15.14
C LYS A 408 -12.97 18.55 -13.78
N ALA A 409 -14.08 18.06 -13.20
CA ALA A 409 -14.55 18.49 -11.89
C ALA A 409 -13.52 18.19 -10.79
N TYR A 410 -12.89 17.02 -10.86
CA TYR A 410 -11.85 16.64 -9.90
C TYR A 410 -10.62 17.52 -10.02
N LEU A 411 -10.16 17.80 -11.26
CA LEU A 411 -9.05 18.71 -11.50
C LEU A 411 -9.36 20.12 -10.99
N GLU A 412 -10.53 20.65 -11.30
CA GLU A 412 -10.97 21.97 -10.86
C GLU A 412 -11.02 22.06 -9.33
N GLY A 413 -11.62 21.05 -8.67
CA GLY A 413 -11.62 20.94 -7.22
C GLY A 413 -10.19 20.90 -6.65
N TYR A 414 -9.28 20.15 -7.26
CA TYR A 414 -7.89 20.04 -6.81
C TYR A 414 -7.15 21.38 -6.93
N LEU A 415 -7.27 22.06 -8.07
CA LEU A 415 -6.64 23.37 -8.31
C LEU A 415 -7.15 24.40 -7.29
N ASN A 416 -8.44 24.34 -6.96
CA ASN A 416 -9.11 25.20 -5.98
C ASN A 416 -9.05 24.70 -4.53
N ALA A 417 -8.38 23.57 -4.25
CA ALA A 417 -8.28 23.01 -2.90
C ALA A 417 -7.54 23.98 -1.96
N ARG A 418 -8.19 24.37 -0.86
CA ARG A 418 -7.68 25.28 0.17
C ARG A 418 -8.12 24.78 1.54
N TYR A 419 -7.25 24.93 2.53
CA TYR A 419 -7.53 24.71 3.95
C TYR A 419 -7.62 26.05 4.67
N SER A 420 -8.57 26.20 5.59
CA SER A 420 -8.69 27.37 6.46
C SER A 420 -9.00 26.96 7.89
N GLU A 421 -8.43 27.67 8.85
CA GLU A 421 -8.59 27.42 10.27
C GLU A 421 -8.89 28.72 11.00
N GLN A 422 -9.90 28.69 11.88
CA GLN A 422 -10.24 29.75 12.79
C GLN A 422 -10.10 29.24 14.22
N THR A 423 -9.23 29.87 14.99
CA THR A 423 -9.07 29.63 16.43
C THR A 423 -9.78 30.73 17.21
N ASP A 424 -10.75 30.33 18.02
CA ASP A 424 -11.39 31.16 19.02
C ASP A 424 -10.69 30.90 20.36
N PHE A 425 -9.59 31.62 20.57
CA PHE A 425 -8.83 31.60 21.81
C PHE A 425 -8.73 33.01 22.38
N ASP A 426 -9.65 33.34 23.29
CA ASP A 426 -9.56 34.56 24.08
C ASP A 426 -8.92 34.27 25.44
N ARG A 427 -7.62 34.57 25.54
CA ARG A 427 -6.86 34.48 26.80
C ARG A 427 -7.45 35.37 27.90
N ASN A 428 -8.08 36.48 27.53
CA ASN A 428 -8.62 37.48 28.45
C ASN A 428 -10.08 37.22 28.81
N SER A 429 -10.71 36.20 28.23
CA SER A 429 -12.05 35.80 28.63
C SER A 429 -12.09 35.48 30.13
N PRO A 430 -13.16 35.85 30.85
CA PRO A 430 -13.27 35.59 32.29
C PRO A 430 -13.03 34.13 32.67
N ALA A 431 -13.46 33.19 31.80
CA ALA A 431 -13.23 31.77 31.99
C ALA A 431 -11.74 31.38 31.89
N ASN A 432 -11.00 31.90 30.90
CA ASN A 432 -9.57 31.61 30.78
C ASN A 432 -8.71 32.31 31.82
N GLN A 433 -9.09 33.53 32.23
CA GLN A 433 -8.48 34.22 33.36
C GLN A 433 -8.66 33.43 34.66
N TRP A 434 -9.86 32.90 34.92
CA TRP A 434 -10.13 32.05 36.09
C TRP A 434 -9.38 30.72 36.05
N ARG A 435 -9.34 30.04 34.89
CA ARG A 435 -8.58 28.79 34.72
C ARG A 435 -7.09 29.01 34.92
N ALA A 436 -6.53 30.09 34.37
CA ALA A 436 -5.13 30.45 34.57
C ALA A 436 -4.81 30.74 36.05
N ALA A 437 -5.69 31.46 36.75
CA ALA A 437 -5.53 31.73 38.19
C ALA A 437 -5.55 30.45 39.05
N LEU A 438 -6.25 29.40 38.60
CA LEU A 438 -6.32 28.10 39.25
C LEU A 438 -5.26 27.10 38.75
N GLY A 439 -4.31 27.51 37.91
CA GLY A 439 -3.30 26.63 37.32
C GLY A 439 -3.88 25.58 36.35
N MET A 440 -5.09 25.80 35.86
CA MET A 440 -5.77 24.92 34.90
C MET A 440 -5.43 25.32 33.46
N ASN A 441 -5.48 24.36 32.54
CA ASN A 441 -5.32 24.63 31.12
C ASN A 441 -6.45 25.52 30.60
N MET A 442 -6.11 26.63 29.95
CA MET A 442 -7.05 27.50 29.24
C MET A 442 -7.72 26.75 28.07
N GLN A 443 -8.90 27.20 27.67
CA GLN A 443 -9.72 26.60 26.63
C GLN A 443 -9.91 27.56 25.46
N GLY A 444 -9.93 27.00 24.26
CA GLY A 444 -10.34 27.68 23.04
C GLY A 444 -11.02 26.67 22.12
N THR A 445 -11.70 27.16 21.09
CA THR A 445 -12.25 26.28 20.05
C THR A 445 -11.53 26.52 18.73
N MET A 446 -11.44 25.49 17.91
CA MET A 446 -10.81 25.54 16.60
C MET A 446 -11.80 25.00 15.59
N LYS A 447 -12.13 25.78 14.57
CA LYS A 447 -12.94 25.37 13.43
C LYS A 447 -12.06 25.37 12.20
N SER A 448 -11.89 24.22 11.58
CA SER A 448 -11.23 24.11 10.28
C SER A 448 -12.21 23.69 9.20
N SER A 449 -11.93 24.09 7.97
CA SER A 449 -12.68 23.70 6.77
C SER A 449 -11.72 23.54 5.60
N VAL A 450 -12.12 22.71 4.63
CA VAL A 450 -11.35 22.49 3.41
C VAL A 450 -12.30 22.46 2.21
N THR A 451 -11.89 23.05 1.09
CA THR A 451 -12.74 23.09 -0.12
C THR A 451 -12.76 21.76 -0.87
N MET A 452 -11.69 20.98 -0.79
CA MET A 452 -11.60 19.61 -1.31
C MET A 452 -10.50 18.86 -0.55
N PHE A 453 -10.74 17.61 -0.15
CA PHE A 453 -9.70 16.76 0.41
C PHE A 453 -9.99 15.28 0.14
N ALA A 454 -9.20 14.69 -0.77
CA ALA A 454 -9.26 13.27 -1.11
C ALA A 454 -10.69 12.76 -1.40
N ASN A 455 -11.53 13.59 -2.04
CA ASN A 455 -12.87 13.22 -2.48
C ASN A 455 -12.82 11.96 -3.36
N LYS A 456 -13.95 11.26 -3.49
CA LYS A 456 -14.01 9.99 -4.23
C LYS A 456 -13.72 10.22 -5.72
N TYR A 457 -12.55 9.78 -6.18
CA TYR A 457 -12.19 9.78 -7.59
C TYR A 457 -12.97 8.67 -8.33
N PRO A 458 -13.61 8.95 -9.47
CA PRO A 458 -14.29 7.92 -10.25
C PRO A 458 -13.28 6.93 -10.84
N TRP A 459 -13.24 5.70 -10.33
CA TRP A 459 -12.23 4.71 -10.79
C TRP A 459 -12.34 4.36 -12.27
N ARG A 460 -13.54 4.50 -12.87
CA ARG A 460 -13.74 4.32 -14.32
C ARG A 460 -13.01 5.38 -15.13
N ASP A 461 -12.97 6.62 -14.65
CA ASP A 461 -12.19 7.68 -15.29
C ASP A 461 -10.70 7.38 -15.19
N ALA A 462 -10.25 6.72 -14.10
CA ALA A 462 -8.85 6.31 -13.96
C ALA A 462 -8.44 5.28 -15.02
N ILE A 463 -9.33 4.37 -15.44
CA ILE A 463 -9.04 3.45 -16.56
C ILE A 463 -8.79 4.22 -17.86
N SER A 464 -9.46 5.35 -18.07
CA SER A 464 -9.24 6.18 -19.27
C SER A 464 -7.89 6.92 -19.30
N LEU A 465 -7.06 6.75 -18.26
CA LEU A 465 -5.71 7.33 -18.20
C LEU A 465 -4.64 6.51 -18.93
N PHE A 466 -4.93 5.25 -19.28
CA PHE A 466 -4.05 4.44 -20.12
C PHE A 466 -4.01 4.96 -21.56
N GLY A 467 -2.82 5.02 -22.15
CA GLY A 467 -2.61 5.36 -23.55
C GLY A 467 -2.85 6.83 -23.91
N ASN A 468 -2.99 7.72 -22.92
CA ASN A 468 -3.27 9.14 -23.18
C ASN A 468 -2.06 9.90 -23.74
N VAL A 469 -0.84 9.51 -23.37
CA VAL A 469 0.39 10.20 -23.74
C VAL A 469 1.39 9.17 -24.25
N SER A 470 1.76 9.28 -25.53
CA SER A 470 2.65 8.31 -26.16
C SER A 470 4.04 8.33 -25.50
N GLY A 471 4.50 7.15 -25.04
CA GLY A 471 5.85 6.97 -24.49
C GLY A 471 6.05 7.46 -23.05
N TYR A 472 5.02 8.02 -22.41
CA TYR A 472 5.05 8.44 -21.00
C TYR A 472 3.77 8.07 -20.28
N GLY A 473 3.90 7.71 -19.00
CA GLY A 473 2.76 7.28 -18.19
C GLY A 473 2.24 5.91 -18.62
N ALA A 474 1.09 5.52 -18.07
CA ALA A 474 0.46 4.26 -18.37
C ALA A 474 -0.01 4.20 -19.84
N GLN A 475 0.33 3.10 -20.52
CA GLN A 475 0.12 2.82 -21.94
C GLN A 475 -1.02 1.83 -22.16
#